data_AF-A0ABD0WRV8-F1
#
_entry.id   AF-A0ABD0WRV8-F1
#
_cell.length_a   1.000
_cell.length_b   1.000
_cell.length_c   1.000
_cell.angle_alpha   90.00
_cell.angle_beta   90.00
_cell.angle_gamma   90.00
#
_symmetry.space_group_name_H-M   'P 1'
#
loop_
_entity.id
_entity.type
_entity.pdbx_description
1 polymer ?
#
loop_
_entity_poly.entity_id
_entity_poly.type
_entity_poly.pdbx_seq_one_letter_code
_entity_poly.pdbx_strand_id
1 'polypeptide(L)'
;MSNCRCIMKDGSGVINLAAMADSDGFLGHLNTVPTENAPSDAEILVSFSPCQPFSEPEDLAGTDCTDVAACLTVKIRRNERYVSRYINYGRHEGNEFHYNSSLQTLSVSYSVPENTYPLTVVHYHCSAKRSSTFALHIGGDIPLQIWVESPCACPNACALGDVGPGTIFLITLLLSATAYFILGSCALRTLRLGSGVQLTPEESVWCTICYMLTENRHSRRRRKYSSMREETL
;
A
#
# COMPACT_ATOMS: atom_id res chain seq x y z
N MET A 1 -14.63 -3.25 3.79
CA MET A 1 -13.28 -3.49 3.24
C MET A 1 -12.40 -4.00 4.36
N SER A 2 -11.91 -5.24 4.28
CA SER A 2 -10.89 -5.74 5.20
C SER A 2 -9.55 -5.10 4.79
N ASN A 3 -8.86 -4.42 5.70
CA ASN A 3 -7.60 -3.69 5.44
C ASN A 3 -6.39 -4.62 5.22
N CYS A 4 -6.55 -5.71 4.47
CA CYS A 4 -5.53 -6.76 4.24
C CYS A 4 -4.89 -7.31 5.53
N ARG A 5 -5.66 -7.29 6.62
CA ARG A 5 -5.22 -7.64 7.97
C ARG A 5 -6.27 -8.49 8.64
N CYS A 6 -5.84 -9.55 9.28
CA CYS A 6 -6.66 -10.34 10.17
C CYS A 6 -6.37 -9.92 11.60
N ILE A 7 -7.36 -9.31 12.27
CA ILE A 7 -7.30 -8.99 13.69
C ILE A 7 -8.00 -10.12 14.43
N MET A 8 -7.29 -10.79 15.33
CA MET A 8 -7.82 -11.92 16.08
C MET A 8 -8.89 -11.43 17.07
N LYS A 9 -10.01 -12.15 17.19
CA LYS A 9 -11.16 -11.71 18.01
C LYS A 9 -10.84 -11.59 19.50
N ASP A 10 -9.86 -12.37 19.98
CA ASP A 10 -9.36 -12.37 21.34
C ASP A 10 -8.31 -11.27 21.60
N GLY A 11 -7.91 -10.53 20.56
CA GLY A 11 -6.86 -9.51 20.64
C GLY A 11 -5.45 -10.08 20.75
N SER A 12 -5.25 -11.39 20.58
CA SER A 12 -3.95 -12.05 20.72
C SER A 12 -2.93 -11.60 19.66
N GLY A 13 -3.41 -11.13 18.50
CA GLY A 13 -2.54 -10.49 17.52
C GLY A 13 -3.19 -10.08 16.22
N VAL A 14 -2.34 -9.58 15.34
CA VAL A 14 -2.68 -9.17 13.99
C VAL A 14 -1.78 -9.90 12.99
N ILE A 15 -2.38 -10.47 11.95
CA ILE A 15 -1.68 -11.02 10.80
C ILE A 15 -1.86 -10.04 9.65
N ASN A 16 -0.75 -9.53 9.12
CA ASN A 16 -0.75 -8.54 8.05
C ASN A 16 -0.40 -9.22 6.72
N LEU A 17 -1.40 -9.41 5.86
CA LEU A 17 -1.19 -10.11 4.59
C LEU A 17 -0.35 -9.29 3.61
N ALA A 18 -0.31 -7.96 3.76
CA ALA A 18 0.55 -7.09 2.94
C ALA A 18 2.04 -7.42 3.09
N ALA A 19 2.46 -7.97 4.24
CA ALA A 19 3.84 -8.38 4.45
C ALA A 19 4.23 -9.69 3.74
N MET A 20 3.26 -10.35 3.08
CA MET A 20 3.47 -11.59 2.34
C MET A 20 3.46 -11.39 0.83
N ALA A 21 3.07 -10.22 0.35
CA ALA A 21 3.21 -9.83 -1.04
C ALA A 21 4.66 -9.41 -1.37
N ASP A 22 5.03 -9.51 -2.64
CA ASP A 22 6.24 -8.93 -3.20
C ASP A 22 6.12 -7.40 -3.34
N SER A 23 7.14 -6.78 -3.95
CA SER A 23 7.18 -5.33 -4.16
C SER A 23 6.04 -4.80 -5.03
N ASP A 24 5.51 -5.65 -5.92
CA ASP A 24 4.46 -5.30 -6.87
C ASP A 24 3.07 -5.61 -6.30
N GLY A 25 3.01 -6.12 -5.07
CA GLY A 25 1.78 -6.43 -4.37
C GLY A 25 1.22 -7.82 -4.68
N PHE A 26 1.98 -8.69 -5.33
CA PHE A 26 1.57 -10.06 -5.67
C PHE A 26 2.18 -11.10 -4.73
N LEU A 27 1.46 -12.18 -4.49
CA LEU A 27 2.05 -13.38 -3.89
C LEU A 27 2.52 -14.37 -4.98
N GLY A 28 2.01 -14.17 -6.19
CA GLY A 28 2.47 -14.82 -7.41
C GLY A 28 1.88 -14.09 -8.61
N HIS A 29 2.71 -13.76 -9.59
CA HIS A 29 2.29 -13.09 -10.82
C HIS A 29 2.65 -13.97 -12.01
N LEU A 30 1.64 -14.39 -12.78
CA LEU A 30 1.79 -15.31 -13.92
C LEU A 30 2.57 -16.59 -13.59
N ASN A 31 2.33 -17.17 -12.41
CA ASN A 31 2.97 -18.42 -11.99
C ASN A 31 2.34 -19.62 -12.71
N THR A 32 3.18 -20.50 -13.25
CA THR A 32 2.72 -21.77 -13.82
C THR A 32 2.19 -22.68 -12.72
N VAL A 33 0.96 -23.19 -12.90
CA VAL A 33 0.37 -24.13 -11.94
C VAL A 33 0.46 -25.55 -12.48
N PRO A 34 1.07 -26.49 -11.73
CA PRO A 34 1.06 -27.90 -12.13
C PRO A 34 -0.39 -28.37 -12.19
N THR A 35 -0.79 -28.81 -13.38
CA THR A 35 -2.16 -29.25 -13.63
C THR A 35 -2.13 -30.68 -14.13
N GLU A 36 -2.76 -31.59 -13.40
CA GLU A 36 -2.80 -33.02 -13.77
C GLU A 36 -3.61 -33.30 -15.06
N ASN A 37 -4.47 -32.37 -15.48
CA ASN A 37 -5.40 -32.54 -16.61
C ASN A 37 -5.37 -31.39 -17.65
N ALA A 38 -4.28 -30.62 -17.72
CA ALA A 38 -4.20 -29.55 -18.72
C ALA A 38 -4.06 -30.13 -20.14
N PRO A 39 -4.73 -29.54 -21.14
CA PRO A 39 -4.46 -29.85 -22.55
C PRO A 39 -2.98 -29.65 -22.88
N SER A 40 -2.38 -30.56 -23.66
CA SER A 40 -0.94 -30.52 -24.01
C SER A 40 -0.52 -29.24 -24.76
N ASP A 41 -1.48 -28.47 -25.27
CA ASP A 41 -1.35 -27.24 -26.04
C ASP A 41 -1.77 -25.97 -25.25
N ALA A 42 -2.05 -26.12 -23.95
CA ALA A 42 -2.46 -25.04 -23.07
C ALA A 42 -1.48 -24.84 -21.91
N GLU A 43 -1.06 -23.60 -21.69
CA GLU A 43 -0.33 -23.16 -20.51
C GLU A 43 -1.27 -22.39 -19.58
N ILE A 44 -1.20 -22.70 -18.28
CA ILE A 44 -2.09 -22.13 -17.27
C ILE A 44 -1.26 -21.38 -16.25
N LEU A 45 -1.55 -20.09 -16.14
CA LEU A 45 -0.85 -19.15 -15.29
C LEU A 45 -1.82 -18.57 -14.27
N VAL A 46 -1.36 -18.38 -13.04
CA VAL A 46 -2.12 -17.75 -11.96
C VAL A 46 -1.42 -16.47 -11.53
N SER A 47 -2.20 -15.39 -11.47
CA SER A 47 -1.84 -14.13 -10.82
C SER A 47 -2.72 -13.98 -9.57
N PHE A 48 -2.11 -13.70 -8.42
CA PHE A 48 -2.82 -13.51 -7.16
C PHE A 48 -2.18 -12.37 -6.33
N SER A 49 -3.01 -11.39 -5.96
CA SER A 49 -2.67 -10.34 -5.00
C SER A 49 -3.56 -10.46 -3.77
N PRO A 50 -2.99 -10.49 -2.55
CA PRO A 50 -3.78 -10.61 -1.33
C PRO A 50 -4.46 -9.31 -0.89
N CYS A 51 -3.98 -8.14 -1.35
CA CYS A 51 -4.37 -6.85 -0.81
C CYS A 51 -4.86 -5.84 -1.84
N GLN A 52 -4.24 -5.85 -3.02
CA GLN A 52 -4.44 -4.80 -4.01
C GLN A 52 -5.20 -5.42 -5.18
N PRO A 53 -6.35 -4.85 -5.57
CA PRO A 53 -6.99 -5.31 -6.78
C PRO A 53 -6.10 -4.99 -7.98
N PHE A 54 -6.06 -5.91 -8.93
CA PHE A 54 -5.34 -5.74 -10.19
C PHE A 54 -6.23 -6.07 -11.38
N SER A 55 -5.75 -5.75 -12.58
CA SER A 55 -6.40 -6.12 -13.84
C SER A 55 -5.42 -6.85 -14.75
N GLU A 56 -5.90 -7.85 -15.49
CA GLU A 56 -5.09 -8.68 -16.36
C GLU A 56 -5.78 -8.85 -17.74
N PRO A 57 -5.11 -8.50 -18.85
CA PRO A 57 -3.81 -7.83 -18.92
C PRO A 57 -3.92 -6.34 -18.56
N GLU A 58 -2.86 -5.74 -18.05
CA GLU A 58 -2.85 -4.35 -17.54
C GLU A 58 -3.37 -3.32 -18.55
N ASP A 59 -3.06 -3.51 -19.84
CA ASP A 59 -3.36 -2.55 -20.91
C ASP A 59 -4.76 -2.69 -21.54
N LEU A 60 -5.52 -3.75 -21.21
CA LEU A 60 -6.87 -3.94 -21.74
C LEU A 60 -7.91 -3.91 -20.63
N ALA A 61 -8.64 -2.79 -20.56
CA ALA A 61 -9.86 -2.70 -19.77
C ALA A 61 -10.96 -3.60 -20.38
N GLY A 62 -11.68 -4.33 -19.53
CA GLY A 62 -12.88 -5.08 -19.91
C GLY A 62 -12.68 -6.59 -20.11
N THR A 63 -11.59 -7.17 -19.62
CA THR A 63 -11.50 -8.62 -19.41
C THR A 63 -12.23 -9.05 -18.14
N ASP A 64 -12.54 -10.34 -18.01
CA ASP A 64 -13.14 -10.90 -16.78
C ASP A 64 -12.28 -10.64 -15.53
N CYS A 65 -10.96 -10.51 -15.72
CA CYS A 65 -9.99 -10.16 -14.70
C CYS A 65 -9.79 -8.65 -14.58
N THR A 66 -10.86 -7.89 -14.35
CA THR A 66 -10.78 -6.46 -14.00
C THR A 66 -11.14 -6.27 -12.53
N ASP A 67 -10.26 -5.61 -11.75
CA ASP A 67 -10.45 -5.35 -10.31
C ASP A 67 -10.62 -6.65 -9.49
N VAL A 68 -9.67 -7.58 -9.65
CA VAL A 68 -9.71 -8.93 -9.06
C VAL A 68 -8.59 -9.16 -8.05
N ALA A 69 -8.78 -10.18 -7.20
CA ALA A 69 -7.76 -10.69 -6.27
C ALA A 69 -6.99 -11.87 -6.88
N ALA A 70 -7.66 -12.68 -7.69
CA ALA A 70 -7.09 -13.84 -8.38
C ALA A 70 -7.54 -13.89 -9.84
N CYS A 71 -6.60 -14.10 -10.76
CA CYS A 71 -6.86 -14.29 -12.18
C CYS A 71 -6.18 -15.54 -12.70
N LEU A 72 -6.92 -16.34 -13.46
CA LEU A 72 -6.39 -17.46 -14.22
C LEU A 72 -6.20 -17.05 -15.68
N THR A 73 -4.99 -17.17 -16.19
CA THR A 73 -4.68 -16.94 -17.61
C THR A 73 -4.42 -18.27 -18.29
N VAL A 74 -5.29 -18.64 -19.23
CA VAL A 74 -5.15 -19.85 -20.05
C VAL A 74 -4.63 -19.44 -21.43
N LYS A 75 -3.39 -19.79 -21.73
CA LYS A 75 -2.74 -19.54 -23.03
C LYS A 75 -2.84 -20.79 -23.89
N ILE A 76 -3.63 -20.72 -24.96
CA ILE A 76 -3.80 -21.84 -25.90
C ILE A 76 -3.02 -21.53 -27.17
N ARG A 77 -2.17 -22.46 -27.62
CA ARG A 77 -1.44 -22.31 -28.88
C ARG A 77 -2.33 -22.70 -30.06
N ARG A 78 -2.69 -21.75 -30.91
CA ARG A 78 -3.51 -21.98 -32.12
C ARG A 78 -2.82 -21.38 -33.35
N ASN A 79 -2.47 -22.22 -34.33
CA ASN A 79 -1.83 -21.81 -35.59
C ASN A 79 -0.64 -20.84 -35.39
N GLU A 80 0.31 -21.23 -34.52
CA GLU A 80 1.51 -20.44 -34.16
C GLU A 80 1.27 -19.12 -33.42
N ARG A 81 0.03 -18.77 -33.09
CA ARG A 81 -0.30 -17.64 -32.19
C ARG A 81 -0.83 -18.14 -30.87
N TYR A 82 -0.56 -17.40 -29.80
CA TYR A 82 -1.16 -17.64 -28.50
C TYR A 82 -2.46 -16.86 -28.37
N VAL A 83 -3.53 -17.56 -27.98
CA VAL A 83 -4.79 -16.93 -27.58
C VAL A 83 -4.88 -17.07 -26.07
N SER A 84 -4.85 -15.93 -25.38
CA SER A 84 -5.05 -15.87 -23.94
C SER A 84 -6.53 -15.74 -23.60
N ARG A 85 -6.99 -16.53 -22.63
CA ARG A 85 -8.27 -16.34 -21.97
C ARG A 85 -8.02 -16.01 -20.50
N TYR A 86 -8.76 -15.04 -19.98
CA TYR A 86 -8.66 -14.56 -18.62
C TYR A 86 -9.93 -14.95 -17.89
N ILE A 87 -9.80 -15.61 -16.74
CA ILE A 87 -10.92 -16.09 -15.95
C ILE A 87 -10.78 -15.55 -14.53
N ASN A 88 -11.83 -14.89 -14.06
CA ASN A 88 -11.88 -14.35 -12.71
C ASN A 88 -12.00 -15.50 -11.68
N TYR A 89 -11.04 -15.58 -10.77
CA TYR A 89 -11.00 -16.61 -9.72
C TYR A 89 -11.21 -16.04 -8.31
N GLY A 90 -11.61 -14.78 -8.18
CA GLY A 90 -11.98 -14.19 -6.90
C GLY A 90 -11.75 -12.70 -6.84
N ARG A 91 -12.59 -12.00 -6.09
CA ARG A 91 -12.47 -10.58 -5.79
C ARG A 91 -12.19 -10.38 -4.29
N HIS A 92 -11.65 -9.21 -3.96
CA HIS A 92 -11.44 -8.80 -2.56
C HIS A 92 -12.76 -8.52 -1.83
N GLU A 93 -13.82 -8.18 -2.58
CA GLU A 93 -15.15 -7.95 -2.02
C GLU A 93 -15.75 -9.26 -1.49
N GLY A 94 -16.27 -9.22 -0.26
CA GLY A 94 -16.90 -10.40 0.36
C GLY A 94 -15.92 -11.47 0.82
N ASN A 95 -14.63 -11.13 0.97
CA ASN A 95 -13.64 -12.08 1.46
C ASN A 95 -13.89 -12.51 2.91
N GLU A 96 -13.66 -13.80 3.18
CA GLU A 96 -13.86 -14.39 4.51
C GLU A 96 -12.54 -14.84 5.12
N PHE A 97 -12.33 -14.50 6.40
CA PHE A 97 -11.13 -14.86 7.15
C PHE A 97 -11.48 -15.90 8.20
N HIS A 98 -10.78 -17.02 8.19
CA HIS A 98 -10.91 -18.08 9.18
C HIS A 98 -9.54 -18.43 9.75
N TYR A 99 -9.32 -18.13 11.03
CA TYR A 99 -8.08 -18.49 11.72
C TYR A 99 -8.28 -19.74 12.57
N ASN A 100 -7.42 -20.72 12.38
CA ASN A 100 -7.36 -21.92 13.21
C ASN A 100 -6.11 -21.86 14.10
N SER A 101 -6.33 -21.68 15.42
CA SER A 101 -5.26 -21.58 16.41
C SER A 101 -4.50 -22.88 16.64
N SER A 102 -5.16 -24.03 16.49
CA SER A 102 -4.53 -25.35 16.66
C SER A 102 -3.56 -25.68 15.53
N LEU A 103 -3.91 -25.29 14.30
CA LEU A 103 -3.06 -25.49 13.12
C LEU A 103 -2.16 -24.30 12.80
N GLN A 104 -2.32 -23.18 13.52
CA GLN A 104 -1.65 -21.91 13.25
C GLN A 104 -1.78 -21.46 11.79
N THR A 105 -2.96 -21.67 11.22
CA THR A 105 -3.26 -21.39 9.81
C THR A 105 -4.38 -20.36 9.70
N LEU A 106 -4.13 -19.30 8.93
CA LEU A 106 -5.14 -18.37 8.47
C LEU A 106 -5.60 -18.76 7.07
N SER A 107 -6.87 -19.08 6.92
CA SER A 107 -7.51 -19.34 5.63
C SER A 107 -8.30 -18.11 5.19
N VAL A 108 -8.08 -17.66 3.95
CA VAL A 108 -8.82 -16.55 3.34
C VAL A 108 -9.50 -17.02 2.06
N SER A 109 -10.82 -16.86 2.01
CA SER A 109 -11.65 -17.28 0.89
C SER A 109 -12.01 -16.06 0.02
N TYR A 110 -11.81 -16.19 -1.28
CA TYR A 110 -12.17 -15.18 -2.29
C TYR A 110 -13.25 -15.75 -3.21
N SER A 111 -14.33 -15.00 -3.35
CA SER A 111 -15.51 -15.41 -4.12
C SER A 111 -15.73 -14.46 -5.30
N VAL A 112 -16.51 -14.92 -6.26
CA VAL A 112 -17.03 -14.10 -7.35
C VAL A 112 -18.53 -13.92 -7.10
N PRO A 113 -19.10 -12.71 -7.23
CA PRO A 113 -20.50 -12.45 -6.86
C PRO A 113 -21.54 -13.37 -7.51
N GLU A 114 -21.25 -13.87 -8.71
CA GLU A 114 -22.15 -14.76 -9.47
C GLU A 114 -22.07 -16.23 -9.04
N ASN A 115 -21.10 -16.59 -8.20
CA ASN A 115 -20.87 -17.96 -7.75
C ASN A 115 -21.18 -18.14 -6.25
N THR A 116 -21.85 -19.25 -5.93
CA THR A 116 -22.20 -19.63 -4.55
C THR A 116 -21.01 -20.14 -3.74
N TYR A 117 -19.94 -20.58 -4.40
CA TYR A 117 -18.77 -21.19 -3.78
C TYR A 117 -17.52 -20.32 -4.01
N PRO A 118 -16.59 -20.24 -3.03
CA PRO A 118 -15.34 -19.54 -3.21
C PRO A 118 -14.56 -20.19 -4.35
N LEU A 119 -13.95 -19.37 -5.20
CA LEU A 119 -13.15 -19.86 -6.33
C LEU A 119 -11.67 -19.92 -5.98
N THR A 120 -11.22 -19.16 -4.99
CA THR A 120 -9.85 -19.20 -4.47
C THR A 120 -9.85 -19.27 -2.95
N VAL A 121 -9.05 -20.18 -2.39
CA VAL A 121 -8.79 -20.29 -0.95
C VAL A 121 -7.29 -20.25 -0.72
N VAL A 122 -6.86 -19.34 0.15
CA VAL A 122 -5.45 -19.15 0.48
C VAL A 122 -5.20 -19.52 1.93
N HIS A 123 -4.29 -20.45 2.16
CA HIS A 123 -3.91 -20.97 3.47
C HIS A 123 -2.54 -20.43 3.85
N TYR A 124 -2.51 -19.50 4.79
CA TYR A 124 -1.30 -18.92 5.36
C TYR A 124 -0.92 -19.68 6.63
N HIS A 125 0.15 -20.46 6.54
CA HIS A 125 0.69 -21.25 7.64
C HIS A 125 1.88 -20.53 8.29
N CYS A 126 1.80 -20.36 9.61
CA CYS A 126 2.90 -19.82 10.41
C CYS A 126 4.09 -20.79 10.40
N SER A 127 5.17 -20.41 9.73
CA SER A 127 6.38 -21.24 9.56
C SER A 127 7.61 -20.35 9.56
N ALA A 128 8.76 -20.86 10.02
CA ALA A 128 10.03 -20.14 9.87
C ALA A 128 10.50 -20.09 8.41
N LYS A 129 9.94 -20.95 7.55
CA LYS A 129 10.26 -21.01 6.12
C LYS A 129 9.37 -20.05 5.33
N ARG A 130 9.88 -19.65 4.17
CA ARG A 130 9.12 -18.92 3.16
C ARG A 130 8.94 -19.80 1.92
N SER A 131 7.70 -20.13 1.60
CA SER A 131 7.35 -20.80 0.36
C SER A 131 5.90 -20.52 -0.01
N SER A 132 5.60 -20.57 -1.30
CA SER A 132 4.23 -20.54 -1.82
C SER A 132 4.05 -21.66 -2.83
N THR A 133 2.93 -22.37 -2.74
CA THR A 133 2.55 -23.40 -3.71
C THR A 133 1.11 -23.16 -4.17
N PHE A 134 0.87 -23.42 -5.45
CA PHE A 134 -0.40 -23.21 -6.11
C PHE A 134 -0.89 -24.55 -6.61
N ALA A 135 -2.12 -24.90 -6.27
CA ALA A 135 -2.77 -26.14 -6.67
C ALA A 135 -4.13 -25.80 -7.31
N LEU A 136 -4.28 -26.17 -8.58
CA LEU A 136 -5.50 -25.99 -9.34
C LEU A 136 -5.99 -27.34 -9.86
N HIS A 137 -7.27 -27.62 -9.66
CA HIS A 137 -7.91 -28.80 -10.21
C HIS A 137 -8.90 -28.39 -11.31
N ILE A 138 -8.58 -28.72 -12.57
CA ILE A 138 -9.44 -28.40 -13.70
C ILE A 138 -10.58 -29.42 -13.80
N GLY A 139 -11.82 -28.92 -13.86
CA GLY A 139 -13.00 -29.73 -14.10
C GLY A 139 -13.66 -30.34 -12.86
N GLY A 140 -13.23 -29.96 -11.65
CA GLY A 140 -13.92 -30.28 -10.40
C GLY A 140 -14.46 -29.03 -9.71
N ASP A 141 -15.42 -29.20 -8.80
CA ASP A 141 -15.97 -28.14 -7.92
C ASP A 141 -14.95 -27.64 -6.87
N ILE A 142 -13.66 -27.91 -7.06
CA ILE A 142 -12.61 -27.65 -6.09
C ILE A 142 -11.98 -26.27 -6.41
N PRO A 143 -11.93 -25.34 -5.45
CA PRO A 143 -11.35 -24.02 -5.66
C PRO A 143 -9.84 -24.09 -5.92
N LEU A 144 -9.30 -23.02 -6.52
CA LEU A 144 -7.87 -22.75 -6.54
C LEU A 144 -7.36 -22.69 -5.09
N GLN A 145 -6.43 -23.59 -4.74
CA GLN A 145 -5.80 -23.61 -3.42
C GLN A 145 -4.39 -23.04 -3.50
N ILE A 146 -4.11 -22.08 -2.64
CA ILE A 146 -2.78 -21.48 -2.52
C ILE A 146 -2.30 -21.72 -1.09
N TRP A 147 -1.15 -22.37 -0.95
CA TRP A 147 -0.52 -22.62 0.35
C TRP A 147 0.68 -21.71 0.52
N VAL A 148 0.72 -20.98 1.61
CA VAL A 148 1.76 -19.99 1.89
C VAL A 148 2.36 -20.31 3.24
N GLU A 149 3.63 -20.67 3.26
CA GLU A 149 4.42 -20.72 4.49
C GLU A 149 5.18 -19.41 4.62
N SER A 150 5.02 -18.73 5.75
CA SER A 150 5.78 -17.50 6.02
C SER A 150 5.85 -17.22 7.51
N PRO A 151 6.95 -16.64 8.00
CA PRO A 151 7.00 -16.11 9.37
C PRO A 151 6.00 -14.97 9.55
N CYS A 152 5.61 -14.29 8.46
CA CYS A 152 4.63 -13.21 8.50
C CYS A 152 3.18 -13.68 8.63
N ALA A 153 2.91 -14.98 8.46
CA ALA A 153 1.62 -15.59 8.79
C ALA A 153 1.44 -15.78 10.30
N CYS A 154 2.51 -15.66 11.09
CA CYS A 154 2.45 -15.72 12.54
C CYS A 154 1.90 -14.40 13.11
N PRO A 155 1.04 -14.45 14.15
CA PRO A 155 0.51 -13.25 14.79
C PRO A 155 1.62 -12.31 15.26
N ASN A 156 1.51 -11.02 14.93
CA ASN A 156 2.41 -9.93 15.32
C ASN A 156 3.85 -9.99 14.77
N ALA A 157 4.20 -10.98 13.93
CA ALA A 157 5.58 -11.14 13.45
C ALA A 157 6.01 -10.09 12.42
N CYS A 158 5.11 -9.72 11.51
CA CYS A 158 5.40 -8.78 10.41
C CYS A 158 4.42 -7.60 10.40
N ALA A 159 4.21 -7.00 11.58
CA ALA A 159 3.49 -5.74 11.66
C ALA A 159 4.28 -4.68 10.89
N LEU A 160 3.82 -4.32 9.68
CA LEU A 160 4.20 -3.05 9.07
C LEU A 160 3.67 -2.01 10.04
N GLY A 161 4.58 -1.31 10.71
CA GLY A 161 4.21 -0.36 11.74
C GLY A 161 3.25 0.67 11.15
N ASP A 162 1.98 0.58 11.52
CA ASP A 162 1.13 1.75 11.47
C ASP A 162 1.82 2.78 12.34
N VAL A 163 2.26 3.88 11.74
CA VAL A 163 2.69 5.06 12.49
C VAL A 163 1.51 5.47 13.35
N GLY A 164 1.54 5.03 14.60
CA GLY A 164 0.47 5.27 15.54
C GLY A 164 0.23 6.78 15.66
N PRO A 165 -1.00 7.21 15.98
CA PRO A 165 -1.29 8.63 16.15
C PRO A 165 -0.31 9.28 17.13
N GLY A 166 0.15 8.56 18.16
CA GLY A 166 1.20 9.02 19.07
C GLY A 166 2.52 9.35 18.37
N THR A 167 2.99 8.52 17.44
CA THR A 167 4.21 8.75 16.65
C THR A 167 4.04 9.95 15.72
N ILE A 168 2.85 10.12 15.12
CA ILE A 168 2.52 11.29 14.30
C ILE A 168 2.57 12.58 15.15
N PHE A 169 1.98 12.57 16.35
CA PHE A 169 2.05 13.70 17.27
C PHE A 169 3.50 14.01 17.68
N LEU A 170 4.30 12.99 17.97
CA LEU A 170 5.68 13.14 18.40
C LEU A 170 6.55 13.74 17.29
N ILE A 171 6.41 13.25 16.05
CA ILE A 171 7.08 13.81 14.87
C ILE A 171 6.67 15.27 14.66
N THR A 172 5.37 15.57 14.75
CA THR A 172 4.85 16.95 14.57
C THR A 172 5.40 17.90 15.63
N LEU A 173 5.44 17.46 16.89
CA LEU A 173 5.99 18.23 17.99
C LEU A 173 7.49 18.48 17.79
N LEU A 174 8.25 17.47 17.38
CA LEU A 174 9.69 17.59 17.11
C LEU A 174 9.97 18.59 15.98
N LEU A 175 9.21 18.52 14.88
CA LEU A 175 9.32 19.44 13.75
C LEU A 175 8.95 20.87 14.15
N SER A 176 7.91 21.04 14.97
CA SER A 176 7.52 22.38 15.47
C SER A 176 8.57 22.98 16.41
N ALA A 177 9.16 22.18 17.31
CA ALA A 177 10.20 22.61 18.21
C ALA A 177 11.48 23.01 17.46
N THR A 178 11.91 22.19 16.49
CA THR A 178 13.06 22.50 15.64
C THR A 178 12.84 23.75 14.81
N ALA A 179 11.66 23.93 14.20
CA ALA A 179 11.32 25.17 13.51
C ALA A 179 11.35 26.39 14.44
N TYR A 180 10.82 26.26 15.67
CA TYR A 180 10.87 27.32 16.69
C TYR A 180 12.30 27.69 17.07
N PHE A 181 13.17 26.70 17.30
CA PHE A 181 14.57 26.95 17.63
C PHE A 181 15.32 27.56 16.45
N ILE A 182 15.12 27.10 15.21
CA ILE A 182 15.79 27.66 14.04
C ILE A 182 15.34 29.11 13.81
N LEU A 183 14.04 29.38 13.81
CA LEU A 183 13.51 30.75 13.64
C LEU A 183 13.96 31.68 14.78
N GLY A 184 13.89 31.19 16.02
CA GLY A 184 14.38 31.92 17.20
C GLY A 184 15.89 32.19 17.13
N SER A 185 16.68 31.22 16.64
CA SER A 185 18.13 31.36 16.51
C SER A 185 18.54 32.26 15.34
N CYS A 186 17.80 32.25 14.23
CA CYS A 186 17.98 33.18 13.12
C CYS A 186 17.59 34.62 13.49
N ALA A 187 16.81 34.82 14.54
CA ALA A 187 16.48 36.13 15.08
C ALA A 187 17.51 36.68 16.09
N LEU A 188 18.47 35.85 16.53
CA LEU A 188 19.56 36.32 17.38
C LEU A 188 20.61 37.01 16.52
N ARG A 189 20.66 38.34 16.58
CA ARG A 189 21.77 39.11 15.98
C ARG A 189 23.04 38.86 16.79
N THR A 190 24.08 38.35 16.13
CA THR A 190 25.41 38.24 16.72
C THR A 190 26.14 39.58 16.60
N LEU A 191 26.31 40.28 17.72
CA LEU A 191 27.13 41.49 17.78
C LEU A 191 28.54 41.10 18.22
N ARG A 192 29.53 41.36 17.36
CA ARG A 192 30.95 41.15 17.65
C ARG A 192 31.50 42.41 18.31
N LEU A 193 31.85 42.33 19.59
CA LEU A 193 32.58 43.39 20.29
C LEU A 193 34.06 42.99 20.41
N GLY A 194 34.96 43.98 20.54
CA GLY A 194 36.42 43.78 20.53
C GLY A 194 36.99 42.83 21.61
N SER A 195 36.18 42.36 22.55
CA SER A 195 36.56 41.42 23.61
C SER A 195 35.73 40.12 23.65
N GLY A 196 34.89 39.85 22.65
CA GLY A 196 34.08 38.62 22.60
C GLY A 196 32.80 38.73 21.77
N VAL A 197 32.14 37.59 21.56
CA VAL A 197 30.82 37.52 20.90
C VAL A 197 29.74 37.51 21.98
N GLN A 198 28.84 38.50 21.97
CA GLN A 198 27.74 38.57 22.93
C GLN A 198 26.41 38.40 22.18
N LEU A 199 25.63 37.38 22.56
CA LEU A 199 24.29 37.14 22.07
C LEU A 199 23.32 37.98 22.91
N THR A 200 22.68 38.97 22.29
CA THR A 200 21.63 39.78 22.92
C THR A 200 20.28 39.40 22.31
N PRO A 201 19.32 38.89 23.08
CA PRO A 201 17.98 38.60 22.56
C PRO A 201 17.28 39.92 22.23
N GLU A 202 16.81 40.08 20.99
CA GLU A 202 15.95 41.21 20.63
C GLU A 202 14.59 41.01 21.30
N GLU A 203 14.10 42.00 22.07
CA GLU A 203 12.83 41.88 22.82
C GLU A 203 11.59 41.71 21.92
N SER A 204 11.74 41.78 20.59
CA SER A 204 10.62 41.86 19.66
C SER A 204 10.82 41.09 18.34
N VAL A 205 11.41 39.90 18.40
CA VAL A 205 11.56 38.97 17.24
C VAL A 205 10.26 38.81 16.43
N TRP A 206 9.12 38.69 17.11
CA TRP A 206 7.80 38.54 16.50
C TRP A 206 7.31 39.81 15.78
N CYS A 207 7.72 41.00 16.24
CA CYS A 207 7.35 42.26 15.59
C CYS A 207 8.10 42.44 14.27
N THR A 208 9.37 42.06 14.19
CA THR A 208 10.19 42.19 12.96
C THR A 208 9.70 41.26 11.83
N ILE A 209 9.29 40.03 12.16
CA ILE A 209 8.73 39.08 11.17
C ILE A 209 7.34 39.54 10.69
N CYS A 210 6.47 39.97 11.59
CA CYS A 210 5.17 40.54 11.24
C CYS A 210 5.31 41.82 10.40
N TYR A 211 6.30 42.66 10.71
CA TYR A 211 6.61 43.87 9.94
C TYR A 211 7.11 43.53 8.53
N MET A 212 8.03 42.58 8.38
CA MET A 212 8.55 42.16 7.07
C MET A 212 7.46 41.52 6.17
N LEU A 213 6.54 40.73 6.74
CA LEU A 213 5.40 40.16 6.00
C LEU A 213 4.34 41.21 5.62
N THR A 214 4.18 42.26 6.42
CA THR A 214 3.24 43.36 6.13
C THR A 214 3.81 44.40 5.17
N GLU A 215 5.11 44.70 5.22
CA GLU A 215 5.78 45.60 4.29
C GLU A 215 5.83 45.03 2.85
N ASN A 216 6.01 43.71 2.71
CA ASN A 216 5.91 43.03 1.41
C ASN A 216 4.50 43.08 0.79
N ARG A 217 3.45 43.27 1.58
CA ARG A 217 2.10 43.53 1.06
C ARG A 217 1.92 44.99 0.63
N HIS A 218 2.54 45.95 1.32
CA HIS A 218 2.47 47.36 0.96
C HIS A 218 3.29 47.71 -0.29
N SER A 219 4.47 47.12 -0.47
CA SER A 219 5.30 47.30 -1.67
C SER A 219 4.64 46.75 -2.94
N ARG A 220 3.95 45.59 -2.85
CA ARG A 220 3.13 45.03 -3.95
C ARG A 220 1.91 45.89 -4.28
N ARG A 221 1.24 46.51 -3.30
CA ARG A 221 0.13 47.43 -3.54
C ARG A 221 0.58 48.75 -4.18
N ARG A 222 1.74 49.29 -3.82
CA ARG A 222 2.28 50.53 -4.39
C ARG A 222 2.67 50.40 -5.87
N ARG A 223 3.22 49.25 -6.29
CA ARG A 223 3.46 48.96 -7.73
C ARG A 223 2.18 48.88 -8.55
N LYS A 224 1.08 48.41 -7.97
CA LYS A 224 -0.22 48.34 -8.67
C LYS A 224 -0.87 49.71 -8.87
N TYR A 225 -0.53 50.70 -8.04
CA TYR A 225 -1.04 52.07 -8.15
C TYR A 225 -0.19 52.96 -9.08
N SER A 226 1.11 52.69 -9.24
CA SER A 226 1.93 53.37 -10.24
C SER A 226 1.64 52.89 -11.67
N SER A 227 1.29 51.61 -11.84
CA SER A 227 0.93 51.03 -13.14
C SER A 227 -0.41 51.50 -13.71
N MET A 228 -1.34 52.02 -12.89
CA MET A 228 -2.61 52.58 -13.39
C MET A 228 -2.53 54.10 -13.69
N ARG A 229 -1.39 54.75 -13.42
CA ARG A 229 -1.21 56.18 -13.71
C ARG A 229 -0.61 56.43 -15.10
N GLU A 230 -0.25 55.37 -15.83
CA GLU A 230 0.46 55.44 -17.11
C GLU A 230 -0.42 55.16 -18.34
N GLU A 231 -1.75 54.99 -18.15
CA GLU A 231 -2.72 54.79 -19.25
C GLU A 231 -3.70 55.97 -19.42
N THR A 232 -3.34 57.17 -18.95
CA THR A 232 -4.10 58.40 -19.23
C THR A 232 -3.18 59.49 -19.76
N LEU A 233 -2.76 59.31 -21.01
CA LEU A 233 -2.31 60.36 -21.93
C LEU A 233 -2.56 59.91 -23.36
#